data_AF-A0A0A3XHE8-F1
#
_entry.id   AF-A0A0A3XHE8-F1
#
_cell.length_a   1.000
_cell.length_b   1.000
_cell.length_c   1.000
_cell.angle_alpha   90.00
_cell.angle_beta   90.00
_cell.angle_gamma   90.00
#
_symmetry.space_group_name_H-M   'P 1'
#
loop_
_entity.id
_entity.type
_entity.pdbx_description
1 polymer ?
#
loop_
_entity_poly.entity_id
_entity_poly.type
_entity_poly.pdbx_seq_one_letter_code
_entity_poly.pdbx_strand_id
1 'polypeptide(L)'
;MVKKLDKAVAELEKFMESQGLECKPEEVSNLKGDTARAEFIDKFKEVQRLKTQLDQYTDIKEDQAAIIEKLLPEDTLRAFRGAYIETAQRLKAQQGKDIADKAPEIEQLDFEFVLFSSAIIDYDYIMSLISKYTQPDVPKKEKMTKKELIDLISSTSNLMDEREDIEEYINTLETGKGLDEKSIREGYQKFKAEKSVKELAAVATKHDIEAASLQAFVDKIMERMIFDGEKLSDLLEPLGLGWRDRTKKELELMEDLIPLLKKLANGREIVGLKAYE
;
A
#
# COMPACT_ATOMS: atom_id res chain seq x y z
N MET A 1 12.26 13.06 26.53
CA MET A 1 11.65 12.54 25.30
C MET A 1 11.57 13.61 24.21
N VAL A 2 10.98 14.77 24.46
CA VAL A 2 10.91 15.89 23.46
C VAL A 2 12.27 16.25 22.85
N LYS A 3 13.34 16.39 23.66
CA LYS A 3 14.71 16.63 23.14
C LYS A 3 15.25 15.53 22.21
N LYS A 4 14.81 14.28 22.39
CA LYS A 4 15.20 13.19 21.49
C LYS A 4 14.46 13.30 20.16
N LEU A 5 13.17 13.64 20.20
CA LEU A 5 12.38 13.91 19.00
C LEU A 5 12.97 15.06 18.20
N ASP A 6 13.28 16.18 18.86
CA ASP A 6 13.97 17.34 18.28
C ASP A 6 15.26 16.94 17.55
N LYS A 7 16.11 16.14 18.21
CA LYS A 7 17.33 15.62 17.59
C LYS A 7 17.04 14.74 16.37
N ALA A 8 16.05 13.84 16.45
CA ALA A 8 15.72 12.94 15.35
C ALA A 8 15.16 13.69 14.13
N VAL A 9 14.31 14.71 14.36
CA VAL A 9 13.80 15.59 13.30
C VAL A 9 14.97 16.37 12.66
N ALA A 10 15.87 16.93 13.46
CA ALA A 10 17.06 17.61 12.93
C ALA A 10 18.01 16.68 12.16
N GLU A 11 18.09 15.39 12.51
CA GLU A 11 18.86 14.41 11.74
C GLU A 11 18.19 14.07 10.41
N LEU A 12 16.85 13.98 10.37
CA LEU A 12 16.09 13.82 9.13
C LEU A 12 16.26 15.05 8.22
N GLU A 13 16.18 16.25 8.78
CA GLU A 13 16.38 17.51 8.05
C GLU A 13 17.77 17.57 7.40
N LYS A 14 18.82 17.32 8.18
CA LYS A 14 20.20 17.28 7.67
C LYS A 14 20.40 16.24 6.57
N PHE A 15 19.75 15.08 6.71
CA PHE A 15 19.78 14.05 5.69
C PHE A 15 19.14 14.56 4.40
N MET A 16 17.92 15.09 4.44
CA MET A 16 17.24 15.63 3.25
C MET A 16 18.06 16.74 2.58
N GLU A 17 18.63 17.66 3.37
CA GLU A 17 19.51 18.71 2.88
C GLU A 17 20.77 18.16 2.19
N SER A 18 21.37 17.08 2.72
CA SER A 18 22.52 16.40 2.10
C SER A 18 22.19 15.80 0.73
N GLN A 19 20.92 15.48 0.49
CA GLN A 19 20.40 15.03 -0.81
C GLN A 19 20.01 16.20 -1.73
N GLY A 20 20.18 17.44 -1.28
CA GLY A 20 19.79 18.64 -2.01
C GLY A 20 18.28 18.90 -2.01
N LEU A 21 17.56 18.37 -1.03
CA LEU A 21 16.11 18.46 -0.90
C LEU A 21 15.73 19.24 0.36
N GLU A 22 14.61 19.94 0.32
CA GLU A 22 14.01 20.49 1.54
C GLU A 22 13.40 19.35 2.36
N CYS A 23 13.41 19.47 3.69
CA CYS A 23 12.79 18.47 4.57
C CYS A 23 11.26 18.59 4.53
N LYS A 24 10.67 18.14 3.42
CA LYS A 24 9.23 18.13 3.18
C LYS A 24 8.76 16.74 2.75
N PRO A 25 7.56 16.31 3.14
CA PRO A 25 7.00 15.03 2.73
C PRO A 25 6.99 14.84 1.21
N GLU A 26 6.62 15.89 0.47
CA GLU A 26 6.51 15.84 -0.99
C GLU A 26 7.87 15.69 -1.70
N GLU A 27 8.97 16.02 -1.02
CA GLU A 27 10.32 15.90 -1.58
C GLU A 27 10.90 14.48 -1.43
N VAL A 28 10.30 13.63 -0.58
CA VAL A 28 10.79 12.25 -0.36
C VAL A 28 10.77 11.43 -1.66
N SER A 29 9.77 11.63 -2.53
CA SER A 29 9.70 10.96 -3.83
C SER A 29 10.86 11.33 -4.76
N ASN A 30 11.53 12.46 -4.51
CA ASN A 30 12.66 12.96 -5.29
C ASN A 30 14.01 12.37 -4.85
N LEU A 31 14.05 11.57 -3.78
CA LEU A 31 15.26 10.86 -3.34
C LEU A 31 15.78 9.94 -4.46
N LYS A 32 17.09 10.04 -4.72
CA LYS A 32 17.75 9.34 -5.84
C LYS A 32 18.46 8.09 -5.35
N GLY A 33 18.11 6.97 -5.98
CA GLY A 33 18.68 5.66 -5.65
C GLY A 33 18.11 5.08 -4.36
N ASP A 34 18.28 3.77 -4.21
CA ASP A 34 17.66 3.06 -3.10
C ASP A 34 18.43 3.19 -1.79
N THR A 35 19.72 3.52 -1.82
CA THR A 35 20.49 3.86 -0.63
C THR A 35 19.91 5.09 0.08
N ALA A 36 19.62 6.17 -0.65
CA ALA A 36 19.02 7.38 -0.06
C ALA A 36 17.60 7.11 0.45
N ARG A 37 16.82 6.28 -0.25
CA ARG A 37 15.49 5.87 0.20
C ARG A 37 15.55 5.03 1.47
N ALA A 38 16.49 4.08 1.56
CA ALA A 38 16.69 3.25 2.74
C ALA A 38 17.13 4.11 3.95
N GLU A 39 18.01 5.09 3.74
CA GLU A 39 18.41 6.02 4.81
C GLU A 39 17.24 6.88 5.30
N PHE A 40 16.38 7.36 4.39
CA PHE A 40 15.13 8.03 4.76
C PHE A 40 14.23 7.13 5.63
N ILE A 41 14.05 5.86 5.23
CA ILE A 41 13.28 4.87 6.01
C ILE A 41 13.84 4.75 7.42
N ASP A 42 15.16 4.62 7.58
CA ASP A 42 15.79 4.51 8.89
C ASP A 42 15.63 5.77 9.76
N LYS A 43 15.83 6.95 9.17
CA LYS A 43 15.67 8.23 9.88
C LYS A 43 14.23 8.47 10.32
N PHE A 44 13.26 8.28 9.43
CA PHE A 44 11.88 8.56 9.75
C PHE A 44 11.25 7.53 10.71
N LYS A 45 11.69 6.26 10.68
CA LYS A 45 11.33 5.26 11.70
C LYS A 45 11.63 5.78 13.11
N GLU A 46 12.80 6.37 13.32
CA GLU A 46 13.18 6.86 14.65
C GLU A 46 12.31 8.05 15.09
N VAL A 47 11.99 8.96 14.17
CA VAL A 47 11.04 10.06 14.43
C VAL A 47 9.68 9.51 14.85
N GLN A 48 9.13 8.56 14.08
CA GLN A 48 7.84 7.94 14.39
C GLN A 48 7.87 7.15 15.71
N ARG A 49 8.96 6.44 16.02
CA ARG A 49 9.12 5.70 17.28
C ARG A 49 9.09 6.64 18.48
N LEU A 50 9.81 7.74 18.40
CA LEU A 50 9.83 8.76 19.46
C LEU A 50 8.49 9.45 19.62
N LYS A 51 7.78 9.73 18.52
CA LYS A 51 6.42 10.27 18.56
C LYS A 51 5.43 9.29 19.20
N THR A 52 5.48 8.02 18.81
CA THR A 52 4.63 6.97 19.39
C THR A 52 4.88 6.81 20.89
N GLN A 53 6.14 6.86 21.32
CA GLN A 53 6.48 6.83 22.74
C GLN A 53 5.91 8.06 23.45
N LEU A 54 6.07 9.26 22.90
CA LEU A 54 5.51 10.50 23.45
C LEU A 54 3.98 10.40 23.60
N ASP A 55 3.27 9.90 22.61
CA ASP A 55 1.81 9.77 22.65
C ASP A 55 1.30 8.83 23.77
N GLN A 56 2.15 7.94 24.28
CA GLN A 56 1.85 7.06 25.41
C GLN A 56 2.16 7.70 26.78
N TYR A 57 2.90 8.82 26.83
CA TYR A 57 3.17 9.51 28.09
C TYR A 57 1.95 10.33 28.51
N THR A 58 1.30 9.90 29.59
CA THR A 58 0.15 10.63 30.18
C THR A 58 0.54 11.97 30.82
N ASP A 59 1.82 12.17 31.12
CA ASP A 59 2.33 13.33 31.86
C ASP A 59 2.94 14.42 30.95
N ILE A 60 2.63 14.41 29.64
CA ILE A 60 3.05 15.48 28.74
C ILE A 60 2.36 16.77 29.16
N LYS A 61 3.17 17.77 29.53
CA LYS A 61 2.69 19.11 29.87
C LYS A 61 2.33 19.90 28.61
N GLU A 62 1.45 20.88 28.74
CA GLU A 62 0.99 21.72 27.62
C GLU A 62 2.14 22.44 26.88
N ASP A 63 3.18 22.88 27.60
CA ASP A 63 4.38 23.49 27.02
C ASP A 63 5.16 22.51 26.13
N GLN A 64 5.24 21.24 26.55
CA GLN A 64 5.86 20.17 25.78
C GLN A 64 5.02 19.80 24.55
N ALA A 65 3.70 19.74 24.69
CA ALA A 65 2.80 19.50 23.57
C ALA A 65 2.92 20.61 22.50
N ALA A 66 2.99 21.87 22.91
CA ALA A 66 3.18 22.99 22.00
C ALA A 66 4.54 22.94 21.27
N ILE A 67 5.60 22.48 21.95
CA ILE A 67 6.90 22.26 21.31
C ILE A 67 6.83 21.13 20.27
N ILE A 68 6.18 20.02 20.60
CA ILE A 68 6.01 18.89 19.67
C ILE A 68 5.22 19.34 18.44
N GLU A 69 4.10 20.02 18.63
CA GLU A 69 3.25 20.51 17.53
C GLU A 69 4.02 21.49 16.63
N LYS A 70 4.85 22.36 17.20
CA LYS A 70 5.68 23.27 16.42
C LYS A 70 6.79 22.55 15.65
N LEU A 71 7.40 21.55 16.26
CA LEU A 71 8.50 20.79 15.69
C LEU A 71 8.03 19.87 14.55
N LEU A 72 6.91 19.20 14.76
CA LEU A 72 6.36 18.21 13.84
C LEU A 72 4.83 18.27 13.89
N PRO A 73 4.21 19.22 13.16
CA PRO A 73 2.76 19.35 13.09
C PRO A 73 2.10 18.04 12.66
N GLU A 74 0.93 17.73 13.20
CA GLU A 74 0.28 16.43 12.96
C GLU A 74 0.01 16.16 11.47
N ASP A 75 -0.34 17.20 10.69
CA ASP A 75 -0.54 17.07 9.24
C ASP A 75 0.78 16.76 8.50
N THR A 76 1.88 17.40 8.89
CA THR A 76 3.22 17.14 8.34
C THR A 76 3.68 15.73 8.70
N LEU A 77 3.46 15.31 9.95
CA LEU A 77 3.74 13.94 10.38
C LEU A 77 2.95 12.93 9.55
N ARG A 78 1.65 13.16 9.37
CA ARG A 78 0.78 12.29 8.57
C ARG A 78 1.27 12.17 7.13
N ALA A 79 1.65 13.29 6.52
CA ALA A 79 2.18 13.30 5.16
C ALA A 79 3.51 12.53 5.06
N PHE A 80 4.44 12.70 6.01
CA PHE A 80 5.67 11.90 6.03
C PHE A 80 5.40 10.40 6.26
N ARG A 81 4.39 10.02 7.06
CA ARG A 81 3.95 8.61 7.19
C ARG A 81 3.49 8.04 5.84
N GLY A 82 2.75 8.83 5.06
CA GLY A 82 2.37 8.45 3.69
C GLY A 82 3.60 8.23 2.79
N ALA A 83 4.52 9.19 2.77
CA ALA A 83 5.76 9.10 2.01
C ALA A 83 6.64 7.93 2.45
N TYR A 84 6.66 7.63 3.75
CA TYR A 84 7.32 6.46 4.33
C TYR A 84 6.74 5.16 3.80
N ILE A 85 5.42 4.96 3.92
CA ILE A 85 4.77 3.72 3.51
C ILE A 85 4.99 3.46 2.03
N GLU A 86 4.83 4.49 1.19
CA GLU A 86 5.06 4.38 -0.25
C GLU A 86 6.51 4.00 -0.57
N THR A 87 7.48 4.69 0.04
CA THR A 87 8.91 4.41 -0.14
C THR A 87 9.26 3.00 0.34
N ALA A 88 8.72 2.59 1.49
CA ALA A 88 8.91 1.27 2.07
C ALA A 88 8.34 0.17 1.18
N GLN A 89 7.12 0.33 0.64
CA GLN A 89 6.53 -0.61 -0.30
C GLN A 89 7.39 -0.78 -1.57
N ARG A 90 7.90 0.32 -2.11
CA ARG A 90 8.79 0.29 -3.28
C ARG A 90 10.07 -0.50 -3.00
N LEU A 91 10.71 -0.30 -1.86
CA LEU A 91 11.92 -1.02 -1.49
C LEU A 91 11.62 -2.50 -1.16
N LYS A 92 10.51 -2.77 -0.47
CA LYS A 92 10.05 -4.13 -0.15
C LYS A 92 9.79 -4.96 -1.41
N ALA A 93 9.27 -4.34 -2.47
CA ALA A 93 9.03 -5.01 -3.75
C ALA A 93 10.33 -5.48 -4.46
N GLN A 94 11.48 -4.95 -4.05
CA GLN A 94 12.81 -5.30 -4.55
C GLN A 94 13.56 -6.28 -3.63
N GLN A 95 13.22 -6.28 -2.33
CA GLN A 95 13.81 -7.17 -1.35
C GLN A 95 13.60 -8.64 -1.72
N GLY A 96 14.64 -9.46 -1.62
CA GLY A 96 14.62 -10.88 -1.99
C GLY A 96 14.66 -11.18 -3.50
N LYS A 97 14.61 -10.17 -4.38
CA LYS A 97 14.71 -10.35 -5.84
C LYS A 97 16.12 -10.15 -6.37
N ASP A 98 16.54 -10.93 -7.36
CA ASP A 98 17.85 -10.77 -7.99
C ASP A 98 17.81 -9.63 -9.04
N ILE A 99 17.95 -8.39 -8.55
CA ILE A 99 17.91 -7.17 -9.35
C ILE A 99 19.35 -6.64 -9.49
N ALA A 100 19.76 -6.34 -10.72
CA ALA A 100 21.05 -5.70 -10.99
C ALA A 100 21.15 -4.34 -10.27
N ASP A 101 22.30 -4.07 -9.66
CA ASP A 101 22.59 -2.84 -8.91
C ASP A 101 21.70 -2.60 -7.67
N LYS A 102 21.06 -3.65 -7.14
CA LYS A 102 20.30 -3.57 -5.89
C LYS A 102 21.22 -3.21 -4.71
N ALA A 103 20.85 -2.18 -3.98
CA ALA A 103 21.60 -1.73 -2.80
C ALA A 103 21.53 -2.81 -1.69
N PRO A 104 22.67 -3.24 -1.10
CA PRO A 104 22.70 -4.30 -0.08
C PRO A 104 21.91 -3.94 1.18
N GLU A 105 21.74 -2.65 1.46
CA GLU A 105 20.95 -2.13 2.58
C GLU A 105 19.48 -2.58 2.50
N ILE A 106 18.94 -2.78 1.29
CA ILE A 106 17.53 -3.20 1.09
C ILE A 106 17.28 -4.59 1.70
N GLU A 107 18.24 -5.50 1.61
CA GLU A 107 18.09 -6.87 2.15
C GLU A 107 18.05 -6.90 3.69
N GLN A 108 18.66 -5.90 4.34
CA GLN A 108 18.73 -5.82 5.80
C GLN A 108 17.69 -4.86 6.37
N LEU A 109 16.96 -4.14 5.51
CA LEU A 109 16.03 -3.11 5.93
C LEU A 109 14.80 -3.75 6.59
N ASP A 110 14.63 -3.48 7.88
CA ASP A 110 13.37 -3.72 8.58
C ASP A 110 12.44 -2.52 8.37
N PHE A 111 11.29 -2.75 7.72
CA PHE A 111 10.32 -1.70 7.42
C PHE A 111 9.40 -1.36 8.60
N GLU A 112 9.40 -2.13 9.68
CA GLU A 112 8.61 -1.85 10.90
C GLU A 112 7.17 -1.32 10.65
N PHE A 113 6.45 -1.83 9.64
CA PHE A 113 5.12 -1.29 9.25
C PHE A 113 4.14 -1.21 10.42
N VAL A 114 4.26 -2.11 11.41
CA VAL A 114 3.46 -2.11 12.64
C VAL A 114 3.53 -0.78 13.39
N LEU A 115 4.66 -0.06 13.32
CA LEU A 115 4.84 1.26 13.93
C LEU A 115 3.90 2.34 13.35
N PHE A 116 3.38 2.09 12.15
CA PHE A 116 2.44 2.95 11.43
C PHE A 116 1.01 2.40 11.43
N SER A 117 0.77 1.34 12.22
CA SER A 117 -0.58 0.80 12.39
C SER A 117 -1.35 1.59 13.46
N SER A 118 -2.66 1.64 13.30
CA SER A 118 -3.59 2.26 14.25
C SER A 118 -4.67 1.26 14.64
N ALA A 119 -4.92 1.14 15.95
CA ALA A 119 -6.04 0.33 16.45
C ALA A 119 -7.42 0.94 16.16
N ILE A 120 -7.47 2.22 15.77
CA ILE A 120 -8.70 2.95 15.47
C ILE A 120 -9.03 2.88 13.98
N ILE A 121 -8.00 2.86 13.12
CA ILE A 121 -8.16 2.91 11.68
C ILE A 121 -8.25 1.49 11.14
N ASP A 122 -9.47 0.96 11.15
CA ASP A 122 -9.83 -0.30 10.54
C ASP A 122 -10.72 -0.10 9.30
N TYR A 123 -11.09 -1.21 8.66
CA TYR A 123 -11.93 -1.20 7.47
C TYR A 123 -13.30 -0.54 7.73
N ASP A 124 -13.96 -0.86 8.84
CA ASP A 124 -15.28 -0.31 9.18
C ASP A 124 -15.21 1.20 9.40
N TYR A 125 -14.18 1.67 10.10
CA TYR A 125 -13.92 3.07 10.33
C TYR A 125 -13.72 3.83 9.02
N ILE A 126 -12.90 3.32 8.09
CA ILE A 126 -12.71 3.94 6.76
C ILE A 126 -14.03 4.00 5.99
N MET A 127 -14.81 2.92 5.97
CA MET A 127 -16.11 2.92 5.29
C MET A 127 -17.08 3.94 5.91
N SER A 128 -17.05 4.12 7.24
CA SER A 128 -17.82 5.16 7.94
C SER A 128 -17.41 6.58 7.54
N LEU A 129 -16.11 6.82 7.38
CA LEU A 129 -15.58 8.12 6.96
C LEU A 129 -15.94 8.44 5.50
N ILE A 130 -15.85 7.46 4.61
CA ILE A 130 -16.27 7.58 3.22
C ILE A 130 -17.77 7.88 3.14
N SER A 131 -18.60 7.15 3.90
CA SER A 131 -20.05 7.42 4.01
C SER A 131 -20.32 8.88 4.41
N LYS A 132 -19.72 9.35 5.52
CA LYS A 132 -19.84 10.74 6.01
C LYS A 132 -19.43 11.78 4.96
N TYR A 133 -18.41 11.51 4.17
CA TYR A 133 -17.98 12.39 3.07
C TYR A 133 -19.08 12.55 2.00
N THR A 134 -19.83 11.48 1.70
CA THR A 134 -20.92 11.54 0.70
C THR A 134 -22.22 12.15 1.22
N GLN A 135 -22.42 12.20 2.55
CA GLN A 135 -23.65 12.70 3.17
C GLN A 135 -23.87 14.19 2.90
N PRO A 136 -25.06 14.64 2.45
CA PRO A 136 -25.30 16.08 2.24
C PRO A 136 -25.31 16.87 3.57
N ASP A 137 -25.77 16.25 4.65
CA ASP A 137 -26.16 16.93 5.89
C ASP A 137 -25.02 17.15 6.90
N VAL A 138 -23.84 16.56 6.68
CA VAL A 138 -22.67 16.82 7.55
C VAL A 138 -22.10 18.22 7.23
N PRO A 139 -21.86 19.09 8.24
CA PRO A 139 -21.28 20.42 8.01
C PRO A 139 -19.95 20.31 7.26
N LYS A 140 -19.71 21.19 6.28
CA LYS A 140 -18.45 21.18 5.50
C LYS A 140 -17.18 21.27 6.36
N LYS A 141 -17.26 21.90 7.54
CA LYS A 141 -16.14 22.00 8.49
C LYS A 141 -15.86 20.70 9.26
N GLU A 142 -16.83 19.80 9.32
CA GLU A 142 -16.73 18.50 9.99
C GLU A 142 -16.51 17.35 9.00
N LYS A 143 -16.76 17.60 7.70
CA LYS A 143 -16.45 16.66 6.63
C LYS A 143 -14.96 16.67 6.35
N MET A 144 -14.33 15.50 6.47
CA MET A 144 -13.05 15.27 5.81
C MET A 144 -13.22 15.46 4.32
N THR A 145 -12.31 16.21 3.73
CA THR A 145 -12.16 16.30 2.29
C THR A 145 -11.67 14.96 1.73
N LYS A 146 -11.88 14.78 0.42
CA LYS A 146 -11.37 13.64 -0.31
C LYS A 146 -9.86 13.43 -0.13
N LYS A 147 -9.10 14.54 -0.17
CA LYS A 147 -7.65 14.54 0.05
C LYS A 147 -7.32 14.07 1.47
N GLU A 148 -7.98 14.61 2.48
CA GLU A 148 -7.72 14.21 3.87
C GLU A 148 -8.05 12.72 4.13
N LEU A 149 -9.06 12.16 3.46
CA LEU A 149 -9.35 10.72 3.53
C LEU A 149 -8.23 9.90 2.91
N ILE A 150 -7.77 10.28 1.72
CA ILE A 150 -6.67 9.61 1.02
C ILE A 150 -5.39 9.71 1.85
N ASP A 151 -5.07 10.88 2.39
CA ASP A 151 -3.90 11.11 3.24
C ASP A 151 -3.96 10.27 4.52
N LEU A 152 -5.15 10.15 5.14
CA LEU A 152 -5.36 9.29 6.30
C LEU A 152 -5.05 7.83 5.97
N ILE A 153 -5.66 7.28 4.92
CA ILE A 153 -5.47 5.88 4.51
C ILE A 153 -3.99 5.65 4.17
N SER A 154 -3.39 6.57 3.42
CA SER A 154 -2.00 6.53 2.98
C SER A 154 -1.01 6.54 4.14
N SER A 155 -1.36 7.19 5.25
CA SER A 155 -0.50 7.33 6.43
C SER A 155 -0.54 6.14 7.39
N THR A 156 -1.35 5.12 7.11
CA THR A 156 -1.50 3.93 7.97
C THR A 156 -1.13 2.65 7.25
N SER A 157 -0.51 1.72 7.97
CA SER A 157 -0.15 0.41 7.40
C SER A 157 -1.29 -0.61 7.45
N ASN A 158 -2.37 -0.35 8.19
CA ASN A 158 -3.50 -1.27 8.37
C ASN A 158 -4.12 -1.76 7.06
N LEU A 159 -4.23 -0.85 6.08
CA LEU A 159 -4.90 -1.09 4.80
C LEU A 159 -3.91 -0.92 3.64
N MET A 160 -2.63 -1.14 3.90
CA MET A 160 -1.57 -0.89 2.92
C MET A 160 -1.77 -1.66 1.60
N ASP A 161 -2.27 -2.89 1.67
CA ASP A 161 -2.52 -3.74 0.50
C ASP A 161 -3.80 -3.35 -0.26
N GLU A 162 -4.78 -2.72 0.41
CA GLU A 162 -6.04 -2.25 -0.19
C GLU A 162 -6.02 -0.75 -0.56
N ARG A 163 -4.97 -0.02 -0.16
CA ARG A 163 -4.85 1.45 -0.25
C ARG A 163 -5.19 1.97 -1.65
N GLU A 164 -4.54 1.42 -2.67
CA GLU A 164 -4.71 1.86 -4.06
C GLU A 164 -6.16 1.69 -4.53
N ASP A 165 -6.77 0.55 -4.23
CA ASP A 165 -8.17 0.29 -4.60
C ASP A 165 -9.14 1.20 -3.85
N ILE A 166 -8.90 1.46 -2.55
CA ILE A 166 -9.74 2.37 -1.76
C ILE A 166 -9.61 3.80 -2.30
N GLU A 167 -8.38 4.24 -2.61
CA GLU A 167 -8.12 5.57 -3.18
C GLU A 167 -8.82 5.74 -4.54
N GLU A 168 -8.66 4.79 -5.45
CA GLU A 168 -9.35 4.79 -6.73
C GLU A 168 -10.88 4.78 -6.56
N TYR A 169 -11.39 3.99 -5.62
CA TYR A 169 -12.83 3.96 -5.35
C TYR A 169 -13.33 5.29 -4.81
N ILE A 170 -12.67 5.88 -3.82
CA ILE A 170 -12.94 7.24 -3.33
C ILE A 170 -12.89 8.23 -4.50
N ASN A 171 -12.00 8.02 -5.47
CA ASN A 171 -11.91 8.84 -6.67
C ASN A 171 -13.15 8.81 -7.56
N THR A 172 -13.91 7.72 -7.55
CA THR A 172 -15.18 7.57 -8.28
C THR A 172 -16.40 8.14 -7.55
N LEU A 173 -16.29 8.41 -6.25
CA LEU A 173 -17.43 8.85 -5.44
C LEU A 173 -17.73 10.34 -5.63
N GLU A 174 -19.02 10.64 -5.74
CA GLU A 174 -19.53 12.01 -5.82
C GLU A 174 -20.06 12.48 -4.46
N THR A 175 -19.70 13.70 -4.06
CA THR A 175 -20.22 14.34 -2.85
C THR A 175 -21.72 14.62 -2.99
N GLY A 176 -22.50 14.37 -1.93
CA GLY A 176 -23.92 14.72 -1.88
C GLY A 176 -24.89 13.61 -2.32
N LYS A 177 -24.38 12.43 -2.70
CA LYS A 177 -25.22 11.26 -2.99
C LYS A 177 -25.81 10.59 -1.74
N GLY A 178 -25.32 10.92 -0.54
CA GLY A 178 -25.87 10.40 0.70
C GLY A 178 -25.75 8.88 0.86
N LEU A 179 -24.64 8.29 0.38
CA LEU A 179 -24.45 6.85 0.47
C LEU A 179 -24.21 6.44 1.92
N ASP A 180 -24.98 5.48 2.41
CA ASP A 180 -24.74 4.86 3.70
C ASP A 180 -23.56 3.87 3.63
N GLU A 181 -23.07 3.44 4.79
CA GLU A 181 -21.91 2.54 4.85
C GLU A 181 -22.13 1.23 4.09
N LYS A 182 -23.36 0.71 4.10
CA LYS A 182 -23.69 -0.53 3.40
C LYS A 182 -23.55 -0.34 1.89
N SER A 183 -24.09 0.75 1.36
CA SER A 183 -23.99 1.10 -0.06
C SER A 183 -22.55 1.36 -0.47
N ILE A 184 -21.76 2.01 0.39
CA ILE A 184 -20.33 2.23 0.17
C ILE A 184 -19.58 0.89 0.08
N ARG A 185 -19.85 -0.06 0.99
CA ARG A 185 -19.21 -1.40 0.97
C ARG A 185 -19.61 -2.19 -0.27
N GLU A 186 -20.90 -2.27 -0.58
CA GLU A 186 -21.40 -3.00 -1.75
C GLU A 186 -20.83 -2.40 -3.04
N GLY A 187 -20.79 -1.07 -3.14
CA GLY A 187 -20.16 -0.35 -4.25
C GLY A 187 -18.67 -0.64 -4.37
N TYR A 188 -17.95 -0.69 -3.25
CA TYR A 188 -16.51 -1.00 -3.24
C TYR A 188 -16.24 -2.45 -3.67
N GLN A 189 -17.02 -3.41 -3.19
CA GLN A 189 -16.88 -4.82 -3.61
C GLN A 189 -17.15 -4.98 -5.11
N LYS A 190 -18.19 -4.31 -5.62
CA LYS A 190 -18.48 -4.27 -7.05
C LYS A 190 -17.34 -3.63 -7.84
N PHE A 191 -16.81 -2.50 -7.37
CA PHE A 191 -15.66 -1.83 -7.97
C PHE A 191 -14.44 -2.77 -8.06
N LYS A 192 -14.09 -3.47 -6.98
CA LYS A 192 -12.99 -4.45 -6.97
C LYS A 192 -13.21 -5.60 -7.95
N ALA A 193 -14.43 -6.14 -8.01
CA ALA A 193 -14.78 -7.21 -8.94
C ALA A 193 -14.63 -6.74 -10.40
N GLU A 194 -15.15 -5.56 -10.74
CA GLU A 194 -15.02 -4.97 -12.08
C GLU A 194 -13.56 -4.67 -12.44
N LYS A 195 -12.76 -4.18 -11.49
CA LYS A 195 -11.33 -3.93 -11.68
C LYS A 195 -10.58 -5.23 -11.95
N SER A 196 -10.80 -6.27 -11.14
CA SER A 196 -10.16 -7.57 -11.32
C SER A 196 -10.50 -8.21 -12.66
N VAL A 197 -11.76 -8.16 -13.11
CA VAL A 197 -12.15 -8.66 -14.44
C VAL A 197 -11.40 -7.93 -15.56
N LYS A 198 -11.22 -6.61 -15.45
CA LYS A 198 -10.45 -5.83 -16.43
C LYS A 198 -8.97 -6.17 -16.42
N GLU A 199 -8.37 -6.30 -15.23
CA GLU A 199 -6.96 -6.69 -15.06
C GLU A 199 -6.71 -8.08 -15.64
N LEU A 200 -7.57 -9.06 -15.35
CA LEU A 200 -7.49 -10.42 -15.90
C LEU A 200 -7.69 -10.44 -17.43
N ALA A 201 -8.62 -9.66 -17.96
CA ALA A 201 -8.80 -9.53 -19.41
C ALA A 201 -7.56 -8.95 -20.10
N ALA A 202 -6.87 -7.99 -19.46
CA ALA A 202 -5.62 -7.43 -19.95
C ALA A 202 -4.49 -8.47 -19.95
N VAL A 203 -4.36 -9.26 -18.87
CA VAL A 203 -3.39 -10.38 -18.80
C VAL A 203 -3.71 -11.44 -19.87
N ALA A 204 -4.97 -11.84 -20.01
CA ALA A 204 -5.41 -12.79 -21.03
C ALA A 204 -5.03 -12.31 -22.44
N THR A 205 -5.29 -11.04 -22.74
CA THR A 205 -4.95 -10.41 -24.02
C THR A 205 -3.43 -10.36 -24.23
N LYS A 206 -2.65 -9.98 -23.21
CA LYS A 206 -1.17 -9.92 -23.27
C LYS A 206 -0.57 -11.29 -23.56
N HIS A 207 -1.21 -12.37 -23.10
CA HIS A 207 -0.68 -13.73 -23.21
C HIS A 207 -1.33 -14.61 -24.28
N ASP A 208 -2.22 -14.04 -25.09
CA ASP A 208 -3.00 -14.75 -26.13
C ASP A 208 -3.86 -15.89 -25.55
N ILE A 209 -4.34 -15.74 -24.32
CA ILE A 209 -5.20 -16.71 -23.62
C ILE A 209 -6.65 -16.24 -23.71
N GLU A 210 -7.58 -17.19 -23.85
CA GLU A 210 -9.00 -16.87 -23.76
C GLU A 210 -9.36 -16.37 -22.36
N ALA A 211 -9.95 -15.17 -22.26
CA ALA A 211 -10.29 -14.55 -20.99
C ALA A 211 -11.19 -15.43 -20.09
N ALA A 212 -12.15 -16.15 -20.68
CA ALA A 212 -13.02 -17.06 -19.93
C ALA A 212 -12.24 -18.24 -19.33
N SER A 213 -11.26 -18.78 -20.05
CA SER A 213 -10.40 -19.86 -19.59
C SER A 213 -9.47 -19.41 -18.46
N LEU A 214 -8.87 -18.21 -18.58
CA LEU A 214 -8.07 -17.61 -17.51
C LEU A 214 -8.91 -17.32 -16.25
N GLN A 215 -10.11 -16.76 -16.42
CA GLN A 215 -11.03 -16.52 -15.30
C GLN A 215 -11.38 -17.82 -14.57
N ALA A 216 -11.75 -18.88 -15.30
CA ALA A 216 -12.08 -20.17 -14.71
C ALA A 216 -10.89 -20.82 -13.97
N PHE A 217 -9.67 -20.59 -14.45
CA PHE A 217 -8.45 -21.01 -13.75
C PHE A 217 -8.28 -20.26 -12.42
N VAL A 218 -8.40 -18.93 -12.45
CA VAL A 218 -8.31 -18.08 -11.25
C VAL A 218 -9.41 -18.43 -10.24
N ASP A 219 -10.65 -18.61 -10.68
CA ASP A 219 -11.79 -18.93 -9.82
C ASP A 219 -11.56 -20.24 -9.04
N LYS A 220 -11.01 -21.27 -9.70
CA LYS A 220 -10.66 -22.54 -9.05
C LYS A 220 -9.57 -22.38 -8.00
N ILE A 221 -8.57 -21.53 -8.27
CA ILE A 221 -7.52 -21.21 -7.28
C ILE A 221 -8.15 -20.52 -6.08
N MET A 222 -9.01 -19.52 -6.30
CA MET A 222 -9.65 -18.75 -5.21
C MET A 222 -10.64 -19.58 -4.40
N GLU A 223 -11.33 -20.55 -5.02
CA GLU A 223 -12.26 -21.47 -4.35
C GLU A 223 -11.55 -22.32 -3.30
N ARG A 224 -10.35 -22.82 -3.63
CA ARG A 224 -9.61 -23.80 -2.80
C ARG A 224 -8.40 -23.23 -2.09
N MET A 225 -7.97 -22.02 -2.45
CA MET A 225 -6.70 -21.43 -2.06
C MET A 225 -5.50 -22.33 -2.41
N ILE A 226 -5.58 -23.02 -3.55
CA ILE A 226 -4.56 -23.97 -4.03
C ILE A 226 -4.24 -23.64 -5.48
N PHE A 227 -2.96 -23.40 -5.76
CA PHE A 227 -2.41 -23.29 -7.10
C PHE A 227 -2.02 -24.67 -7.62
N ASP A 228 -2.53 -25.03 -8.79
CA ASP A 228 -2.26 -26.32 -9.45
C ASP A 228 -1.46 -26.08 -10.73
N GLY A 229 -0.19 -26.49 -10.72
CA GLY A 229 0.73 -26.32 -11.85
C GLY A 229 0.34 -27.14 -13.08
N GLU A 230 -0.35 -28.28 -12.91
CA GLU A 230 -0.87 -29.04 -14.05
C GLU A 230 -1.98 -28.25 -14.76
N LYS A 231 -2.82 -27.55 -13.99
CA LYS A 231 -3.88 -26.69 -14.54
C LYS A 231 -3.32 -25.45 -15.25
N LEU A 232 -2.15 -24.96 -14.85
CA LEU A 232 -1.44 -23.92 -15.58
C LEU A 232 -0.99 -24.44 -16.95
N SER A 233 -0.42 -25.63 -17.00
CA SER A 233 -0.03 -26.25 -18.28
C SER A 233 -1.23 -26.52 -19.19
N ASP A 234 -2.36 -26.99 -18.63
CA ASP A 234 -3.62 -27.19 -19.36
C ASP A 234 -4.13 -25.88 -19.97
N LEU A 235 -4.04 -24.77 -19.23
CA LEU A 235 -4.49 -23.44 -19.68
C LEU A 235 -3.74 -22.97 -20.94
N LEU A 236 -2.47 -23.36 -21.10
CA LEU A 236 -1.62 -22.98 -22.22
C LEU A 236 -1.62 -24.00 -23.35
N GLU A 237 -2.24 -25.18 -23.17
CA GLU A 237 -2.29 -26.24 -24.19
C GLU A 237 -2.82 -25.75 -25.56
N PRO A 238 -3.88 -24.90 -25.63
CA PRO A 238 -4.40 -24.41 -26.91
C PRO A 238 -3.41 -23.60 -27.75
N LEU A 239 -2.34 -23.07 -27.14
CA LEU A 239 -1.29 -22.34 -27.85
C LEU A 239 -0.37 -23.24 -28.67
N GLY A 240 -0.44 -24.57 -28.50
CA GLY A 240 0.34 -25.53 -29.29
C GLY A 240 1.86 -25.44 -29.08
N LEU A 241 2.29 -24.88 -27.95
CA LEU A 241 3.71 -24.65 -27.65
C LEU A 241 4.43 -25.96 -27.31
N GLY A 242 5.67 -26.09 -27.79
CA GLY A 242 6.60 -27.12 -27.37
C GLY A 242 7.06 -26.92 -25.91
N TRP A 243 7.61 -27.97 -25.28
CA TRP A 243 7.90 -27.97 -23.84
C TRP A 243 8.74 -26.76 -23.36
N ARG A 244 9.79 -26.38 -24.11
CA ARG A 244 10.67 -25.25 -23.75
C ARG A 244 9.96 -23.89 -23.83
N ASP A 245 9.22 -23.66 -24.90
CA ASP A 245 8.49 -22.39 -25.11
C ASP A 245 7.31 -22.27 -24.15
N ARG A 246 6.67 -23.42 -23.81
CA ARG A 246 5.63 -23.48 -22.79
C ARG A 246 6.14 -23.06 -21.42
N THR A 247 7.26 -23.61 -20.94
CA THR A 247 7.82 -23.21 -19.63
C THR A 247 8.17 -21.72 -19.59
N LYS A 248 8.68 -21.15 -20.68
CA LYS A 248 8.94 -19.70 -20.77
C LYS A 248 7.64 -18.91 -20.66
N LYS A 249 6.58 -19.33 -21.37
CA LYS A 249 5.27 -18.69 -21.35
C LYS A 249 4.57 -18.82 -19.99
N GLU A 250 4.73 -19.95 -19.30
CA GLU A 250 4.25 -20.15 -17.93
C GLU A 250 4.87 -19.12 -16.97
N LEU A 251 6.19 -18.95 -17.00
CA LEU A 251 6.88 -17.97 -16.16
C LEU A 251 6.42 -16.54 -16.46
N GLU A 252 6.35 -16.16 -17.75
CA GLU A 252 5.88 -14.83 -18.17
C GLU A 252 4.42 -14.56 -17.75
N LEU A 253 3.55 -15.57 -17.85
CA LEU A 253 2.16 -15.45 -17.38
C LEU A 253 2.11 -15.29 -15.86
N MET A 254 2.89 -16.08 -15.12
CA MET A 254 2.90 -16.05 -13.67
C MET A 254 3.47 -14.75 -13.11
N GLU A 255 4.46 -14.13 -13.77
CA GLU A 255 4.95 -12.79 -13.40
C GLU A 255 3.82 -11.75 -13.38
N ASP A 256 2.88 -11.80 -14.32
CA ASP A 256 1.73 -10.89 -14.38
C ASP A 256 0.56 -11.35 -13.49
N LEU A 257 0.38 -12.66 -13.30
CA LEU A 257 -0.79 -13.23 -12.62
C LEU A 257 -0.61 -13.32 -11.09
N ILE A 258 0.60 -13.55 -10.58
CA ILE A 258 0.87 -13.63 -9.14
C ILE A 258 0.39 -12.39 -8.37
N PRO A 259 0.69 -11.15 -8.81
CA PRO A 259 0.21 -9.96 -8.12
C PRO A 259 -1.33 -9.92 -8.00
N LEU A 260 -2.04 -10.30 -9.08
CA LEU A 260 -3.50 -10.34 -9.10
C LEU A 260 -4.05 -11.43 -8.18
N LEU A 261 -3.44 -12.62 -8.17
CA LEU A 261 -3.82 -13.72 -7.28
C LEU A 261 -3.63 -13.33 -5.81
N LYS A 262 -2.51 -12.69 -5.45
CA LYS A 262 -2.25 -12.20 -4.09
C LYS A 262 -3.28 -11.15 -3.66
N LYS A 263 -3.63 -10.23 -4.56
CA LYS A 263 -4.66 -9.21 -4.33
C LYS A 263 -6.04 -9.82 -4.10
N LEU A 264 -6.44 -10.78 -4.94
CA LEU A 264 -7.71 -11.51 -4.79
C LEU A 264 -7.77 -12.39 -3.55
N ALA A 265 -6.64 -12.99 -3.15
CA ALA A 265 -6.53 -13.79 -1.94
C ALA A 265 -6.73 -12.96 -0.66
N ASN A 266 -6.51 -11.64 -0.71
CA ASN A 266 -6.63 -10.70 0.40
C ASN A 266 -5.85 -11.17 1.64
N GLY A 267 -4.55 -11.46 1.45
CA GLY A 267 -3.64 -11.91 2.50
C GLY A 267 -3.74 -13.39 2.88
N ARG A 268 -4.69 -14.15 2.32
CA ARG A 268 -4.76 -15.60 2.52
C ARG A 268 -3.66 -16.29 1.70
N GLU A 269 -3.01 -17.29 2.29
CA GLU A 269 -1.98 -18.06 1.58
C GLU A 269 -2.61 -18.92 0.47
N ILE A 270 -2.05 -18.86 -0.75
CA ILE A 270 -2.36 -19.78 -1.84
C ILE A 270 -1.28 -20.87 -1.84
N VAL A 271 -1.67 -22.09 -1.47
CA VAL A 271 -0.75 -23.24 -1.41
C VAL A 271 -0.24 -23.55 -2.82
N GLY A 272 1.07 -23.74 -2.98
CA GLY A 272 1.71 -24.07 -4.26
C GLY A 272 2.15 -22.86 -5.10
N LEU A 273 1.67 -21.64 -4.79
CA LEU A 273 2.03 -20.44 -5.56
C LEU A 273 3.52 -20.09 -5.45
N LYS A 274 4.14 -20.34 -4.28
CA LYS A 274 5.57 -20.10 -3.99
C LYS A 274 6.54 -20.78 -4.95
N ALA A 275 6.11 -21.79 -5.72
CA ALA A 275 6.97 -22.41 -6.72
C ALA A 275 7.31 -21.47 -7.90
N TYR A 276 6.57 -20.37 -8.04
CA TYR A 276 6.71 -19.37 -9.10
C TYR A 276 7.09 -17.98 -8.57
N GLU A 277 7.41 -17.86 -7.28
CA GLU A 277 7.86 -16.61 -6.62
C GLU A 277 9.37 -16.60 -6.42
#